data_AF-A0A4Y2ISU0-F1
#
_entry.id   AF-A0A4Y2ISU0-F1
#
_cell.length_a   1.000
_cell.length_b   1.000
_cell.length_c   1.000
_cell.angle_alpha   90.00
_cell.angle_beta   90.00
_cell.angle_gamma   90.00
#
_symmetry.space_group_name_H-M   'P 1'
#
loop_
_entity.id
_entity.type
_entity.pdbx_description
1 polymer ?
#
loop_
_entity_poly.entity_id
_entity_poly.type
_entity_poly.pdbx_seq_one_letter_code
_entity_poly.pdbx_strand_id
1 'polypeptide(L)'
;MRKSSKSVFCDLITPITDKTNFQCAACVIDGGFLLPRVIWKTGETFSAILVKYVVSIKSYYNQRANTVVCDGYPEDLPEKSTKAAERLRRAKRLHQMCCD
;
A
#
# COMPACT_ATOMS: atom_id res chain seq x y z
N MET A 1 -1.10 -13.67 3.62
CA MET A 1 -1.75 -12.98 4.75
C MET A 1 -3.23 -13.29 4.65
N ARG A 2 -3.80 -14.04 5.60
CA ARG A 2 -5.21 -14.44 5.58
C ARG A 2 -6.06 -13.20 5.88
N LYS A 3 -7.05 -12.90 5.03
CA LYS A 3 -8.06 -11.87 5.32
C LYS A 3 -8.99 -12.43 6.40
N SER A 4 -8.59 -12.38 7.66
CA SER A 4 -9.53 -12.53 8.77
C SER A 4 -10.26 -11.20 8.94
N SER A 5 -11.56 -11.25 9.25
CA SER A 5 -12.30 -10.07 9.71
C SER A 5 -11.53 -9.46 10.88
N LYS A 6 -11.12 -8.20 10.74
CA LYS A 6 -10.24 -7.51 11.71
C LYS A 6 -10.87 -7.46 13.11
N SER A 7 -12.20 -7.37 13.19
CA SER A 7 -13.01 -7.51 14.40
C SER A 7 -14.50 -7.62 14.02
N VAL A 8 -15.34 -8.10 14.94
CA VAL A 8 -16.82 -8.06 14.81
C VAL A 8 -17.37 -6.64 14.71
N PHE A 9 -16.59 -5.63 15.14
CA PHE A 9 -16.99 -4.22 15.05
C PHE A 9 -17.06 -3.72 13.62
N CYS A 10 -16.34 -4.33 12.68
CA CYS A 10 -16.46 -3.96 11.26
C CYS A 10 -17.85 -4.27 10.71
N ASP A 11 -18.53 -5.29 11.23
CA ASP A 11 -19.87 -5.70 10.78
C ASP A 11 -20.95 -4.74 11.31
N LEU A 12 -20.64 -3.98 12.37
CA LEU A 12 -21.53 -2.97 12.95
C LEU A 12 -21.48 -1.62 12.22
N ILE A 13 -20.50 -1.42 11.34
CA ILE A 13 -20.33 -0.17 10.59
C ILE A 13 -21.00 -0.30 9.24
N THR A 14 -22.09 0.42 9.05
CA THR A 14 -22.75 0.51 7.75
C THR A 14 -21.89 1.35 6.80
N PRO A 15 -21.50 0.81 5.62
CA PRO A 15 -20.76 1.58 4.65
C PRO A 15 -21.64 2.70 4.09
N ILE A 16 -21.11 3.93 4.06
CA ILE A 16 -21.76 5.05 3.39
C ILE A 16 -21.68 4.79 1.88
N THR A 17 -22.83 4.62 1.24
CA THR A 17 -22.94 4.42 -0.22
C THR A 17 -23.13 5.72 -0.99
N ASP A 18 -23.50 6.79 -0.30
CA ASP A 18 -23.74 8.09 -0.92
C ASP A 18 -22.43 8.71 -1.42
N LYS A 19 -22.50 9.38 -2.58
CA LYS A 19 -21.40 10.21 -3.09
C LYS A 19 -21.26 11.45 -2.21
N THR A 20 -20.56 11.31 -1.10
CA THR A 20 -20.24 12.42 -0.21
C THR A 20 -19.36 13.45 -0.93
N ASN A 21 -19.83 14.70 -1.01
CA ASN A 21 -19.09 15.77 -1.66
C ASN A 21 -18.04 16.36 -0.70
N PHE A 22 -16.80 15.88 -0.80
CA PHE A 22 -15.66 16.35 -0.03
C PHE A 22 -15.04 17.64 -0.60
N GLN A 23 -15.85 18.62 -1.01
CA GLN A 23 -15.38 19.79 -1.77
C GLN A 23 -14.29 20.62 -1.06
N CYS A 24 -14.21 20.52 0.27
CA CYS A 24 -13.24 21.24 1.11
C CYS A 24 -12.41 20.32 2.03
N ALA A 25 -12.42 19.00 1.83
CA ALA A 25 -11.67 18.08 2.69
C ALA A 25 -10.33 17.69 2.07
N ALA A 26 -9.28 17.64 2.90
CA ALA A 26 -8.02 17.01 2.54
C ALA A 26 -8.16 15.49 2.63
N CYS A 27 -7.95 14.79 1.52
CA CYS A 27 -7.99 13.34 1.47
C CYS A 27 -6.57 12.79 1.61
N VAL A 28 -6.31 12.08 2.71
CA VAL A 28 -5.08 11.34 2.93
C VAL A 28 -5.35 9.87 2.63
N ILE A 29 -4.59 9.29 1.71
CA ILE A 29 -4.76 7.89 1.33
C ILE A 29 -3.66 7.04 1.96
N ASP A 30 -4.06 5.92 2.57
CA ASP A 30 -3.14 4.85 2.98
C ASP A 30 -2.55 4.17 1.74
N GLY A 31 -1.24 4.36 1.51
CA GLY A 31 -0.54 3.77 0.38
C GLY A 31 -0.35 2.25 0.50
N GLY A 32 -0.26 1.72 1.72
CA GLY A 32 -0.15 0.28 1.97
C GLY A 32 -1.41 -0.47 1.53
N PHE A 33 -2.58 0.15 1.68
CA PHE A 33 -3.85 -0.38 1.21
C PHE A 33 -3.99 -0.40 -0.31
N LEU A 34 -3.39 0.56 -1.01
CA LEU A 34 -3.51 0.70 -2.46
C LEU A 34 -2.55 -0.19 -3.25
N LEU A 35 -1.35 -0.44 -2.73
CA LEU A 35 -0.33 -1.24 -3.42
C LEU A 35 -0.89 -2.59 -3.93
N PRO A 36 -1.64 -3.39 -3.16
CA PRO A 36 -2.20 -4.66 -3.65
C PRO A 36 -3.32 -4.52 -4.70
N ARG A 37 -3.87 -3.32 -4.90
CA ARG A 37 -5.00 -3.06 -5.81
C ARG A 37 -4.56 -2.59 -7.19
N VAL A 38 -3.31 -2.14 -7.33
CA VAL A 38 -2.76 -1.72 -8.62
C VAL A 38 -2.21 -2.95 -9.34
N ILE A 39 -2.60 -3.12 -10.60
CA ILE A 39 -2.20 -4.26 -11.42
C ILE A 39 -0.92 -3.90 -12.17
N TRP A 40 0.16 -4.66 -11.94
CA TRP A 40 1.40 -4.59 -12.69
C TRP A 40 1.92 -6.01 -13.00
N LYS A 41 2.68 -6.16 -14.07
CA LYS A 41 3.26 -7.45 -14.46
C LYS A 41 4.53 -7.73 -13.65
N THR A 42 4.81 -9.02 -13.46
CA THR A 42 6.09 -9.47 -12.91
C THR A 42 7.23 -9.03 -13.84
N GLY A 43 8.29 -8.45 -13.28
CA GLY A 43 9.46 -7.98 -14.04
C GLY A 43 9.38 -6.53 -14.53
N GLU A 44 8.30 -5.79 -14.23
CA GLU A 44 8.27 -4.35 -14.52
C GLU A 44 9.26 -3.56 -13.67
N THR A 45 9.82 -2.50 -14.25
CA THR A 45 10.73 -1.61 -13.52
C THR A 45 9.97 -0.84 -12.45
N PHE A 46 10.68 -0.47 -11.38
CA PHE A 46 10.10 0.33 -10.31
C PHE A 46 9.44 1.62 -10.83
N SER A 47 10.07 2.29 -11.79
CA SER A 47 9.52 3.51 -12.40
C SER A 47 8.19 3.25 -13.11
N ALA A 48 8.09 2.18 -13.91
CA ALA A 48 6.85 1.81 -14.59
C ALA A 48 5.73 1.49 -13.59
N ILE A 49 6.06 0.78 -12.51
CA ILE A 49 5.12 0.47 -11.42
C ILE A 49 4.66 1.76 -10.73
N LEU A 50 5.58 2.68 -10.43
CA LEU A 50 5.27 3.96 -9.79
C LEU A 50 4.33 4.82 -10.65
N VAL A 51 4.56 4.88 -11.96
CA VAL A 51 3.68 5.61 -12.89
C VAL A 51 2.27 5.00 -12.86
N LYS A 52 2.14 3.67 -12.95
CA LYS A 52 0.84 2.99 -12.87
C LYS A 52 0.13 3.23 -11.55
N TYR A 53 0.88 3.25 -10.45
CA TYR A 53 0.37 3.53 -9.13
C TYR A 53 -0.22 4.95 -9.04
N VAL A 54 0.52 5.96 -9.49
CA VAL A 54 0.07 7.36 -9.50
C VAL A 54 -1.15 7.55 -10.42
N VAL A 55 -1.15 6.95 -11.62
CA VAL A 55 -2.29 7.01 -12.55
C VAL A 55 -3.54 6.38 -11.93
N SER A 56 -3.38 5.22 -11.26
CA SER A 56 -4.48 4.54 -10.60
C SER A 56 -5.09 5.41 -9.50
N ILE A 57 -4.28 6.04 -8.65
CA ILE A 57 -4.78 6.94 -7.59
C ILE A 57 -5.61 8.09 -8.16
N LYS A 58 -5.07 8.76 -9.19
CA LYS A 58 -5.75 9.89 -9.84
C LYS A 58 -7.09 9.48 -10.44
N SER A 59 -7.17 8.28 -11.00
CA SER A 59 -8.41 7.74 -11.56
C SER A 59 -9.44 7.37 -10.50
N TYR A 60 -9.03 6.83 -9.35
CA TYR A 60 -9.95 6.36 -8.30
C TYR A 60 -10.46 7.47 -7.39
N TYR A 61 -9.61 8.45 -7.04
CA TYR A 61 -9.91 9.45 -6.03
C TYR A 61 -10.05 10.87 -6.61
N ASN A 62 -10.12 10.98 -7.94
CA ASN A 62 -10.01 12.23 -8.70
C ASN A 62 -8.67 12.94 -8.44
N GLN A 63 -8.42 14.05 -9.15
CA GLN A 63 -7.20 14.86 -8.99
C GLN A 63 -7.04 15.51 -7.60
N ARG A 64 -8.00 15.31 -6.69
CA ARG A 64 -7.99 15.89 -5.33
C ARG A 64 -7.18 15.08 -4.31
N ALA A 65 -6.83 13.83 -4.63
CA ALA A 65 -5.93 13.03 -3.81
C ALA A 65 -4.48 13.50 -4.00
N ASN A 66 -4.06 14.47 -3.20
CA ASN A 66 -2.72 15.05 -3.27
C ASN A 66 -1.71 14.36 -2.34
N THR A 67 -2.19 13.59 -1.35
CA THR A 67 -1.34 13.05 -0.29
C THR A 67 -1.57 11.54 -0.12
N VAL A 68 -0.51 10.78 -0.33
CA VAL A 68 -0.46 9.34 -0.06
C VAL A 68 0.56 9.12 1.04
N VAL A 69 0.14 8.51 2.13
CA VAL A 69 1.00 8.19 3.26
C VAL A 69 1.31 6.70 3.22
N CYS A 70 2.59 6.38 3.13
CA CYS A 70 3.08 5.03 3.32
C CYS A 70 3.71 4.95 4.69
N ASP A 71 3.29 3.98 5.50
CA ASP A 71 3.99 3.68 6.72
C ASP A 71 5.46 3.34 6.37
N GLY A 72 6.40 4.14 6.86
CA GLY A 72 7.83 3.95 6.61
C GLY A 72 8.39 2.66 7.21
N TYR A 73 9.69 2.47 7.01
CA TYR A 73 10.47 1.51 7.78
C TYR A 73 11.03 2.25 9.01
N PRO A 74 11.00 1.64 10.21
CA PRO A 74 11.71 2.23 11.34
C PRO A 74 13.21 2.12 11.07
N GLU A 75 13.90 3.25 11.16
CA GLU A 75 15.36 3.32 10.99
C GLU A 75 16.09 2.68 12.19
N ASP A 76 15.48 2.75 13.37
CA ASP A 76 16.23 2.60 14.61
C ASP A 76 16.45 1.15 15.05
N LEU A 77 15.61 0.19 14.63
CA LEU A 77 15.74 -1.23 15.02
C LEU A 77 15.11 -2.18 13.98
N PRO A 78 15.90 -2.81 13.09
CA PRO A 78 15.38 -3.77 12.10
C PRO A 78 14.78 -5.04 12.73
N GLU A 79 15.11 -5.35 13.99
CA GLU A 79 14.63 -6.53 14.70
C GLU A 79 13.21 -6.39 15.27
N LYS A 80 12.71 -5.16 15.43
CA LYS A 80 11.40 -4.89 16.05
C LYS A 80 10.27 -4.65 15.06
N SER A 81 10.56 -4.67 13.76
CA SER A 81 9.57 -4.40 12.72
C SER A 81 9.39 -5.57 11.77
N THR A 82 8.15 -6.00 11.61
CA THR A 82 7.74 -7.00 10.62
C THR A 82 8.18 -6.60 9.21
N LYS A 83 8.24 -5.31 8.91
CA LYS A 83 8.70 -4.81 7.60
C LYS A 83 10.20 -4.97 7.41
N ALA A 84 10.99 -4.68 8.44
CA ALA A 84 12.44 -4.84 8.38
C ALA A 84 12.83 -6.32 8.33
N ALA A 85 12.15 -7.18 9.09
CA ALA A 85 12.30 -8.63 8.98
C ALA A 85 11.98 -9.15 7.56
N GLU A 86 10.89 -8.68 6.94
CA GLU A 86 10.54 -9.04 5.56
C GLU A 86 11.58 -8.53 4.55
N ARG A 87 12.10 -7.31 4.73
CA ARG A 87 13.19 -6.75 3.90
C ARG A 87 14.42 -7.66 3.94
N LEU A 88 14.85 -8.07 5.14
CA LEU A 88 15.99 -8.97 5.32
C LEU A 88 15.75 -10.33 4.66
N ARG A 89 14.54 -10.89 4.81
CA ARG A 89 14.16 -12.16 4.17
C ARG A 89 14.29 -12.09 2.65
N ARG A 90 13.85 -10.99 2.03
CA ARG A 90 13.96 -10.79 0.57
C ARG A 90 15.41 -10.58 0.12
N ALA A 91 16.20 -9.82 0.88
CA ALA A 91 17.61 -9.63 0.60
C ALA A 91 18.38 -10.96 0.62
N LYS A 92 18.11 -11.82 1.60
CA LYS A 92 18.70 -13.17 1.69
C LYS A 92 18.32 -14.06 0.48
N ARG A 93 17.07 -14.00 0.01
CA ARG A 93 16.66 -14.75 -1.20
C ARG A 93 17.38 -14.29 -2.45
N LEU A 94 17.56 -12.98 -2.62
CA LEU A 94 18.29 -12.42 -3.75
C LEU A 94 19.76 -12.85 -3.73
N HIS A 95 20.39 -12.91 -2.55
CA HIS A 95 21.75 -13.40 -2.42
C HIS A 95 21.86 -14.88 -2.80
N GLN A 96 20.94 -15.74 -2.32
CA GLN A 96 20.92 -17.16 -2.67
C GLN A 96 20.73 -17.40 -4.18
N MET A 97 19.86 -16.62 -4.84
CA MET A 97 19.62 -16.73 -6.29
C MET A 97 20.82 -16.32 -7.17
N CYS A 98 21.81 -15.59 -6.63
CA CYS A 98 23.03 -15.22 -7.37
C CYS A 98 24.19 -16.20 -7.13
N CYS A 99 24.03 -17.17 -6.22
CA CYS A 99 25.08 -18.14 -5.86
C CYS A 99 24.83 -19.55 -6.42
N ASP A 100 23.71 -19.75 -7.13
CA ASP A 100 23.38 -20.94 -7.91
C ASP A 100 23.47 -20.62 -9.42
#